data_AF-A0A3N9NWP8-F1
#
_entry.id   AF-A0A3N9NWP8-F1
#
_cell.length_a   1.000
_cell.length_b   1.000
_cell.length_c   1.000
_cell.angle_alpha   90.00
_cell.angle_beta   90.00
_cell.angle_gamma   90.00
#
_symmetry.space_group_name_H-M   'P 1'
#
loop_
_entity.id
_entity.type
_entity.pdbx_description
1 polymer ?
#
loop_
_entity_poly.entity_id
_entity_poly.type
_entity_poly.pdbx_seq_one_letter_code
_entity_poly.pdbx_strand_id
1 'polypeptide(L)'
;MWQGRVKLIIGVWLIISGLVLSLQSPWNLLITGFIIAICCFKSYKLWEASVTGILGLWLFISGLSTLLMGGHALVSSWNFLITGLLIAIIGIRLLVKPPSEPETPKL
;
A
#
# COMPACT_ATOMS: atom_id res chain seq x y z
N MET A 1 -5.63 -7.81 13.06
CA MET A 1 -4.43 -8.64 12.76
C MET A 1 -4.23 -8.90 11.27
N TRP A 2 -5.21 -9.45 10.54
CA TRP A 2 -5.10 -9.76 9.10
C TRP A 2 -4.64 -8.57 8.22
N GLN A 3 -5.23 -7.38 8.41
CA GLN A 3 -4.87 -6.18 7.64
C GLN A 3 -3.40 -5.77 7.78
N GLY A 4 -2.82 -5.89 8.99
CA GLY A 4 -1.41 -5.61 9.21
C GLY A 4 -0.51 -6.58 8.44
N ARG A 5 -0.87 -7.86 8.39
CA ARG A 5 -0.15 -8.88 7.60
C ARG A 5 -0.20 -8.60 6.10
N VAL A 6 -1.38 -8.27 5.58
CA VAL A 6 -1.55 -7.93 4.15
C VAL A 6 -0.72 -6.71 3.79
N LYS A 7 -0.79 -5.63 4.59
CA LYS A 7 0.02 -4.42 4.40
C LYS A 7 1.51 -4.73 4.45
N LEU A 8 1.95 -5.54 5.42
CA LEU A 8 3.36 -5.95 5.52
C LEU A 8 3.82 -6.70 4.26
N ILE A 9 3.09 -7.72 3.83
CA ILE A 9 3.43 -8.54 2.67
C ILE A 9 3.51 -7.68 1.41
N ILE A 10 2.51 -6.81 1.19
CA ILE A 10 2.49 -5.92 0.04
C ILE A 10 3.61 -4.88 0.10
N GLY A 11 3.87 -4.32 1.29
CA GLY A 11 4.96 -3.36 1.48
C GLY A 11 6.32 -3.98 1.15
N VAL A 12 6.57 -5.21 1.63
CA VAL A 12 7.78 -5.98 1.29
C VAL A 12 7.83 -6.30 -0.20
N TRP A 13 6.72 -6.70 -0.81
CA TRP A 13 6.64 -6.95 -2.25
C TRP A 13 7.02 -5.72 -3.08
N LEU A 14 6.52 -4.53 -2.71
CA LEU A 14 6.86 -3.28 -3.38
C LEU A 14 8.35 -2.93 -3.20
N ILE A 15 8.92 -3.15 -2.02
CA ILE A 15 10.37 -2.94 -1.80
C ILE A 15 11.18 -3.86 -2.73
N ILE A 16 10.86 -5.15 -2.77
CA ILE A 16 11.52 -6.11 -3.67
C ILE A 16 11.36 -5.67 -5.13
N SER A 17 10.16 -5.24 -5.52
CA SER A 17 9.87 -4.76 -6.87
C SER A 17 10.65 -3.49 -7.23
N GLY A 18 10.95 -2.64 -6.24
CA GLY A 18 11.78 -1.45 -6.42
C GLY A 18 13.26 -1.77 -6.58
N LEU A 19 13.74 -2.89 -6.03
CA LEU A 19 15.14 -3.33 -6.15
C LEU A 19 15.40 -4.15 -7.43
N VAL A 20 14.39 -4.87 -7.93
CA VAL A 20 14.51 -5.74 -9.10
C VAL A 20 13.94 -5.05 -10.34
N LEU A 21 14.81 -4.63 -11.26
CA LEU A 21 14.41 -3.89 -12.47
C LEU A 21 13.35 -4.61 -13.31
N SER A 22 13.39 -5.95 -13.43
CA SER A 22 12.39 -6.71 -14.19
C SER A 22 10.99 -6.67 -13.59
N LEU A 23 10.86 -6.31 -12.31
CA LEU A 23 9.58 -6.17 -11.61
C LEU A 23 9.05 -4.73 -11.67
N GLN A 24 9.82 -3.77 -12.19
CA GLN A 24 9.43 -2.37 -12.33
C GLN A 24 8.52 -2.17 -13.55
N SER A 25 7.34 -2.78 -13.48
CA SER A 25 6.33 -2.74 -14.54
C SER A 25 5.15 -1.86 -14.14
N PRO A 26 4.56 -1.10 -15.09
CA PRO A 26 3.31 -0.37 -14.86
C PRO A 26 2.21 -1.28 -14.31
N TRP A 27 2.15 -2.53 -14.79
CA TRP A 27 1.18 -3.53 -14.33
C TRP A 27 1.37 -3.90 -12.87
N ASN A 28 2.62 -3.96 -12.40
CA ASN A 28 2.91 -4.24 -11.00
C ASN A 28 2.39 -3.11 -10.10
N LEU A 29 2.62 -1.83 -10.47
CA LEU A 29 2.06 -0.68 -9.75
C LEU A 29 0.53 -0.69 -9.74
N LEU A 30 -0.07 -0.99 -10.89
CA LEU A 30 -1.52 -0.95 -11.07
C LEU A 30 -2.22 -2.02 -10.23
N ILE A 31 -1.77 -3.27 -10.34
CA ILE A 31 -2.33 -4.40 -9.56
C ILE A 31 -2.10 -4.18 -8.06
N THR A 32 -0.87 -3.83 -7.67
CA THR A 32 -0.53 -3.67 -6.25
C THR A 32 -1.28 -2.47 -5.65
N GLY A 33 -1.34 -1.35 -6.37
CA GLY A 33 -2.09 -0.17 -5.97
C GLY A 33 -3.59 -0.44 -5.83
N PHE A 34 -4.18 -1.19 -6.75
CA PHE A 34 -5.57 -1.61 -6.68
C PHE A 34 -5.86 -2.47 -5.45
N ILE A 35 -5.02 -3.48 -5.19
CA ILE A 35 -5.15 -4.34 -4.01
C ILE A 35 -5.05 -3.51 -2.73
N ILE A 36 -4.08 -2.60 -2.62
CA ILE A 36 -3.92 -1.74 -1.45
C ILE A 36 -5.15 -0.85 -1.27
N ALA A 37 -5.60 -0.20 -2.34
CA ALA A 37 -6.73 0.71 -2.30
C ALA A 37 -7.99 -0.01 -1.79
N ILE A 38 -8.31 -1.19 -2.33
CA ILE A 38 -9.49 -1.97 -1.92
C ILE A 38 -9.34 -2.56 -0.53
N CYS A 39 -8.21 -3.22 -0.25
CA CYS A 39 -8.03 -3.93 1.01
C CYS A 39 -7.91 -2.99 2.22
N CYS A 40 -7.58 -1.71 2.01
CA CYS A 40 -7.38 -0.76 3.10
C CYS A 40 -8.59 0.12 3.44
N PHE A 41 -9.66 0.11 2.63
CA PHE A 41 -10.91 0.83 2.96
C PHE A 41 -11.59 0.31 4.24
N LYS A 42 -11.31 -0.93 4.67
CA LYS A 42 -11.89 -1.57 5.86
C LYS A 42 -11.05 -1.43 7.14
N SER A 43 -10.05 -0.53 7.20
CA SER A 43 -9.21 -0.41 8.41
C SER A 43 -9.90 0.31 9.57
N TYR A 44 -9.73 -0.23 10.78
CA TYR A 44 -10.36 0.26 12.03
C TYR A 44 -9.91 1.66 12.47
N LYS A 45 -8.71 2.09 12.07
CA LYS A 45 -8.20 3.45 12.33
C LYS A 45 -8.27 4.27 11.06
N LEU A 46 -9.08 5.33 11.11
CA LEU A 46 -9.31 6.24 9.98
C LEU A 46 -7.99 6.76 9.40
N TRP A 47 -7.04 7.18 10.25
CA TRP A 47 -5.74 7.71 9.78
C TRP A 47 -4.95 6.69 8.95
N GLU A 48 -4.76 5.48 9.48
CA GLU A 48 -3.97 4.45 8.80
C GLU A 48 -4.67 3.94 7.55
N ALA A 49 -6.01 3.82 7.59
CA ALA A 49 -6.85 3.50 6.43
C ALA A 49 -6.67 4.55 5.33
N SER A 50 -6.80 5.84 5.66
CA SER A 50 -6.67 6.94 4.72
C SER A 50 -5.27 7.01 4.10
N VAL A 51 -4.21 6.92 4.90
CA VAL A 51 -2.83 6.97 4.37
C VAL A 51 -2.57 5.79 3.43
N THR A 52 -2.93 4.57 3.82
CA THR A 52 -2.75 3.41 2.93
C THR A 52 -3.65 3.46 1.69
N GLY A 53 -4.88 3.94 1.81
CA GLY A 53 -5.79 4.15 0.67
C GLY A 53 -5.24 5.17 -0.32
N ILE A 54 -4.72 6.31 0.16
CA ILE A 54 -4.10 7.34 -0.68
C ILE A 54 -2.85 6.78 -1.38
N LEU A 55 -1.99 6.05 -0.66
CA LEU A 55 -0.80 5.43 -1.26
C LEU A 55 -1.17 4.37 -2.32
N GLY A 56 -2.20 3.55 -2.06
CA GLY A 56 -2.72 2.60 -3.03
C GLY A 56 -3.28 3.27 -4.27
N LEU A 57 -4.07 4.33 -4.09
CA LEU A 57 -4.63 5.12 -5.19
C LEU A 57 -3.52 5.82 -6.00
N TRP A 58 -2.50 6.36 -5.34
CA TRP A 58 -1.33 6.93 -5.98
C TRP A 58 -0.59 5.92 -6.88
N LEU A 59 -0.35 4.71 -6.38
CA LEU A 59 0.28 3.64 -7.16
C LEU A 59 -0.59 3.20 -8.35
N PHE A 60 -1.90 3.11 -8.13
CA PHE A 60 -2.85 2.78 -9.19
C PHE A 60 -2.84 3.83 -10.31
N ILE A 61 -2.96 5.11 -9.95
CA ILE A 61 -2.91 6.23 -10.89
C ILE A 61 -1.54 6.30 -11.58
N SER A 62 -0.45 6.03 -10.86
CA SER A 62 0.90 5.98 -11.43
C SER A 62 1.01 4.93 -12.53
N GLY A 63 0.56 3.70 -12.26
CA GLY A 63 0.55 2.62 -13.26
C GLY A 63 -0.37 2.93 -14.45
N LEU A 64 -1.56 3.48 -14.17
CA LEU A 64 -2.54 3.84 -15.20
C LEU A 64 -2.05 4.98 -16.11
N SER A 65 -1.44 6.02 -15.53
CA SER A 65 -0.86 7.13 -16.28
C SER A 65 0.26 6.65 -17.21
N THR A 66 1.13 5.76 -16.75
CA THR A 66 2.16 5.20 -17.64
C THR A 66 1.55 4.38 -18.79
N LEU A 67 0.51 3.59 -18.52
CA LEU A 67 -0.18 2.78 -19.54
C LEU A 67 -0.95 3.63 -20.56
N LEU A 68 -1.64 4.68 -20.13
CA LEU A 68 -2.51 5.49 -21.00
C LEU A 68 -1.79 6.68 -21.66
N MET A 69 -0.81 7.27 -20.99
CA MET A 69 -0.14 8.50 -21.43
C MET A 69 1.32 8.28 -21.84
N GLY A 70 1.85 7.05 -21.73
CA GLY A 70 3.24 6.74 -22.10
C GLY A 70 4.31 7.37 -21.17
N GLY A 71 3.90 7.94 -20.05
CA GLY A 71 4.81 8.57 -19.09
C GLY A 71 5.54 7.55 -18.24
N HIS A 72 6.79 7.21 -18.58
CA HIS A 72 7.62 6.24 -17.84
C HIS A 72 8.17 6.77 -16.50
N ALA A 73 8.11 8.08 -16.25
CA ALA A 73 8.71 8.69 -15.05
C ALA A 73 8.11 8.18 -13.73
N LEU A 74 6.86 7.71 -13.76
CA LEU A 74 6.12 7.25 -12.57
C LEU A 74 6.45 5.79 -12.19
N VAL A 75 6.98 5.00 -13.14
CA VAL A 75 7.49 3.64 -12.91
C VAL A 75 8.97 3.73 -12.54
N SER A 76 9.23 4.41 -11.42
CA SER A 76 10.58 4.59 -10.88
C SER A 76 10.78 3.70 -9.67
N SER A 77 12.00 3.14 -9.51
CA SER A 77 12.43 2.39 -8.32
C SER A 77 12.04 3.11 -7.02
N TRP A 78 12.18 4.43 -6.99
CA TRP A 78 11.86 5.25 -5.82
C TRP A 78 10.38 5.21 -5.45
N ASN A 79 9.49 5.18 -6.45
CA ASN A 79 8.05 5.13 -6.21
C ASN A 79 7.69 3.81 -5.50
N PHE A 80 8.24 2.69 -5.98
CA PHE A 80 8.10 1.38 -5.35
C PHE A 80 8.69 1.33 -3.93
N LEU A 81 9.93 1.80 -3.76
CA LEU A 81 10.64 1.73 -2.48
C LEU A 81 9.96 2.58 -1.40
N ILE A 82 9.63 3.83 -1.70
CA ILE A 82 9.04 4.76 -0.73
C ILE A 82 7.65 4.29 -0.33
N THR A 83 6.79 3.96 -1.30
CA THR A 83 5.43 3.47 -0.97
C THR A 83 5.49 2.12 -0.26
N GLY A 84 6.34 1.20 -0.71
CA GLY A 84 6.55 -0.10 -0.06
C GLY A 84 6.99 0.05 1.40
N LEU A 85 7.95 0.93 1.67
CA LEU A 85 8.42 1.21 3.02
C LEU A 85 7.33 1.79 3.93
N LEU A 86 6.59 2.79 3.45
CA LEU A 86 5.50 3.42 4.21
C LEU A 86 4.41 2.39 4.55
N ILE A 87 4.01 1.56 3.58
CA ILE A 87 2.99 0.54 3.78
C ILE A 87 3.49 -0.55 4.74
N ALA A 88 4.76 -0.97 4.63
CA ALA A 88 5.36 -1.94 5.53
C ALA A 88 5.40 -1.41 6.98
N ILE A 89 5.79 -0.15 7.19
CA ILE A 89 5.80 0.47 8.53
C ILE A 89 4.40 0.49 9.14
N ILE A 90 3.38 0.87 8.36
CA ILE A 90 1.98 0.84 8.82
C ILE A 90 1.54 -0.59 9.14
N GLY A 91 1.94 -1.57 8.32
CA GLY A 91 1.71 -2.99 8.56
C GLY A 91 2.30 -3.47 9.89
N ILE A 92 3.57 -3.16 10.16
CA ILE A 92 4.25 -3.48 11.43
C ILE A 92 3.52 -2.82 12.61
N ARG A 93 3.19 -1.53 12.51
CA ARG A 93 2.49 -0.80 13.58
C ARG A 93 1.15 -1.45 13.93
N LEU A 94 0.39 -1.88 12.94
CA LEU A 94 -0.88 -2.59 13.13
C LEU A 94 -0.74 -3.98 13.75
N LEU A 95 0.41 -4.63 13.58
CA LEU A 95 0.72 -5.92 14.20
C LEU A 95 1.19 -5.76 15.64
N VAL A 96 2.01 -4.75 15.93
CA VAL A 96 2.54 -4.47 17.27
C VAL A 96 1.49 -3.83 18.19
N LYS A 97 0.70 -2.89 17.67
CA LYS A 97 -0.38 -2.22 18.42
C LYS A 97 -1.72 -2.53 17.74
N PRO A 98 -2.30 -3.73 17.99
CA PRO A 98 -3.62 -4.04 17.48
C PRO A 98 -4.63 -2.97 17.93
N PRO A 99 -5.67 -2.69 17.13
CA PRO A 99 -6.70 -1.73 17.52
C PRO A 99 -7.27 -2.15 18.88
N SER A 100 -7.27 -1.23 19.84
CA SER A 100 -7.98 -1.42 21.11
C SER A 100 -9.44 -1.72 20.78
N GLU A 101 -9.93 -2.82 21.33
CA GLU A 101 -11.31 -3.26 21.21
C GLU A 101 -12.25 -2.08 21.53
N PRO A 102 -13.34 -1.86 20.77
CA PRO A 102 -14.26 -0.78 21.07
C PRO A 102 -14.75 -0.95 22.51
N GLU A 103 -14.57 0.07 23.35
CA GLU A 103 -15.15 0.09 24.69
C GLU A 103 -16.65 -0.14 24.53
N THR A 104 -17.13 -1.30 24.95
CA THR A 104 -18.56 -1.56 25.06
C THR A 104 -19.15 -0.41 25.86
N PRO A 105 -20.12 0.35 25.31
CA PRO A 105 -20.78 1.39 26.08
C PRO A 105 -21.35 0.72 27.33
N LYS A 106 -20.87 1.16 28.50
CA LYS A 106 -21.45 0.73 29.77
C LYS A 106 -22.89 1.24 29.77
N LEU A 107 -23.82 0.29 29.67
CA LEU A 107 -25.26 0.50 29.78
C LEU A 107 -25.61 1.18 31.11
#